data_AF-A0A4Y9NF49-F1
#
_entry.id   AF-A0A4Y9NF49-F1
#
_cell.length_a   1.000
_cell.length_b   1.000
_cell.length_c   1.000
_cell.angle_alpha   90.00
_cell.angle_beta   90.00
_cell.angle_gamma   90.00
#
_symmetry.space_group_name_H-M   'P 1'
#
loop_
_entity.id
_entity.type
_entity.pdbx_description
1 polymer ?
#
loop_
_entity_poly.entity_id
_entity_poly.type
_entity_poly.pdbx_seq_one_letter_code
_entity_poly.pdbx_strand_id
1 'polypeptide(L)' 'MSRRARRNHTPAFKAKVALAAVKGDRTLAQLAEQFDVHPNQITSWKAQLEGSAADVFGPGGGSRIAEPT' A
#
# COMPACT_ATOMS: atom_id res chain seq x y z
N MET A 1 27.57 -9.42 2.23
CA MET A 1 26.52 -8.41 2.49
C MET A 1 25.22 -9.14 2.79
N SER A 2 24.75 -9.17 4.04
CA SER A 2 23.46 -9.80 4.34
C SER A 2 22.35 -8.93 3.75
N ARG A 3 21.56 -9.52 2.85
CA ARG A 3 20.39 -8.85 2.26
C ARG A 3 19.40 -8.64 3.41
N ARG A 4 19.30 -7.40 3.92
CA ARG A 4 18.28 -7.00 4.91
C ARG A 4 16.95 -7.63 4.49
N ALA A 5 16.43 -8.51 5.35
CA ALA A 5 15.17 -9.19 5.10
C ALA A 5 14.12 -8.14 4.77
N ARG A 6 13.48 -8.25 3.59
CA ARG A 6 12.41 -7.32 3.21
C ARG A 6 11.33 -7.43 4.28
N ARG A 7 11.08 -6.34 5.00
CA ARG A 7 9.94 -6.27 5.92
C ARG A 7 8.68 -6.40 5.07
N ASN A 8 8.02 -7.53 5.21
CA ASN A 8 6.74 -7.79 4.55
C ASN A 8 5.66 -7.04 5.32
N HIS A 9 5.13 -5.98 4.72
CA HIS A 9 4.01 -5.22 5.27
C HIS A 9 2.67 -5.86 4.91
N THR A 10 1.74 -5.89 5.86
CA THR A 10 0.39 -6.42 5.63
C THR A 10 -0.36 -5.59 4.58
N PRO A 11 -1.29 -6.18 3.80
CA PRO A 11 -2.08 -5.45 2.82
C PRO A 11 -2.83 -4.25 3.43
N ALA A 12 -3.39 -4.42 4.63
CA ALA A 12 -4.07 -3.35 5.37
C ALA A 12 -3.13 -2.19 5.72
N PHE A 13 -1.88 -2.47 6.11
CA PHE A 13 -0.89 -1.44 6.41
C PHE A 13 -0.51 -0.65 5.15
N LYS A 14 -0.27 -1.35 4.02
CA LYS A 14 0.02 -0.70 2.74
C LYS A 14 -1.12 0.21 2.29
N ALA A 15 -2.37 -0.26 2.42
CA ALA A 15 -3.55 0.53 2.09
C ALA A 15 -3.67 1.79 2.96
N LYS A 16 -3.44 1.68 4.29
CA LYS A 16 -3.45 2.83 5.20
C LYS A 16 -2.41 3.89 4.83
N VAL A 17 -1.18 3.45 4.54
CA VAL A 17 -0.08 4.36 4.15
C VAL A 17 -0.34 4.98 2.77
N ALA A 18 -0.83 4.19 1.81
CA ALA A 18 -1.22 4.68 0.49
C ALA A 18 -2.34 5.72 0.57
N LEU A 19 -3.39 5.47 1.37
CA LEU A 19 -4.48 6.42 1.60
C LEU A 19 -3.97 7.73 2.22
N ALA A 20 -3.07 7.65 3.21
CA ALA A 20 -2.46 8.82 3.80
C ALA A 20 -1.63 9.63 2.78
N ALA A 21 -0.96 8.94 1.85
CA ALA A 21 -0.20 9.56 0.76
C ALA A 21 -1.10 10.16 -0.34
N VAL A 22 -2.27 9.56 -0.62
CA VAL A 22 -3.27 10.12 -1.54
C VAL A 22 -3.92 11.35 -0.94
N LYS A 23 -4.21 11.33 0.37
CA LYS A 23 -4.86 12.45 1.07
C LYS A 23 -4.02 13.74 1.04
N GLY A 24 -2.69 13.63 1.03
CA GLY A 24 -1.79 14.78 0.86
C GLY A 24 -1.59 15.65 2.10
N ASP A 25 -2.20 15.32 3.24
CA ASP A 25 -2.05 16.06 4.51
C ASP A 25 -0.60 16.09 5.05
N ARG A 26 0.21 15.10 4.66
CA ARG A 26 1.60 14.94 5.11
C ARG A 26 2.50 14.66 3.92
N THR A 27 3.74 15.15 3.99
CA THR A 27 4.72 14.87 2.96
C THR A 27 5.15 13.39 3.01
N LEU A 28 5.66 12.87 1.89
CA LEU A 28 6.18 11.50 1.83
C LEU A 28 7.28 11.24 2.88
N ALA A 29 8.09 12.27 3.20
CA ALA A 29 9.13 12.19 4.22
C ALA A 29 8.54 12.06 5.63
N GLN A 30 7.51 12.84 5.96
CA GLN A 30 6.82 12.74 7.25
C GLN A 30 6.09 11.40 7.42
N LEU A 31 5.46 10.90 6.34
CA LEU A 31 4.85 9.57 6.35
C LEU A 31 5.92 8.48 6.50
N ALA A 32 7.09 8.66 5.89
CA ALA A 32 8.20 7.74 6.01
C ALA A 32 8.71 7.63 7.45
N GLU A 33 8.85 8.75 8.15
CA GLU A 33 9.24 8.78 9.56
C GLU A 33 8.14 8.20 10.46
N GLN A 34 6.88 8.58 10.24
CA GLN A 34 5.77 8.16 11.09
C GLN A 34 5.50 6.65 11.01
N PHE A 35 5.60 6.07 9.81
CA PHE A 35 5.31 4.67 9.57
C PHE A 35 6.57 3.78 9.54
N ASP A 36 7.76 4.37 9.69
CA ASP A 36 9.07 3.71 9.52
C ASP A 36 9.16 2.96 8.18
N VAL A 37 8.77 3.65 7.11
CA VAL A 37 8.68 3.14 5.73
C VAL A 37 9.49 4.03 4.81
N HIS A 38 10.25 3.45 3.89
CA HIS A 38 11.01 4.25 2.92
C HIS A 38 10.08 5.04 1.96
N PRO A 39 10.34 6.32 1.62
CA PRO A 39 9.48 7.11 0.73
C PRO A 39 9.14 6.43 -0.61
N ASN A 40 10.09 5.75 -1.24
CA ASN A 40 9.85 4.96 -2.46
C ASN A 40 8.82 3.83 -2.30
N GLN A 41 8.67 3.26 -1.11
CA GLN A 41 7.62 2.25 -0.86
C GLN A 41 6.24 2.91 -0.78
N ILE A 42 6.18 4.11 -0.18
CA ILE A 42 4.95 4.91 -0.08
C ILE A 42 4.46 5.30 -1.47
N THR A 43 5.37 5.75 -2.35
CA THR A 43 5.01 6.08 -3.75
C THR A 43 4.54 4.84 -4.51
N SER A 44 5.21 3.69 -4.34
CA SER A 44 4.79 2.43 -4.95
C SER A 44 3.41 1.98 -4.48
N TRP A 45 3.11 2.06 -3.18
CA TRP A 45 1.80 1.67 -2.65
C TRP A 45 0.70 2.66 -3.04
N LYS A 46 1.02 3.96 -3.11
CA LYS A 46 0.11 4.97 -3.63
C LYS A 46 -0.30 4.65 -5.07
N ALA A 47 0.68 4.40 -5.95
CA ALA A 47 0.41 4.05 -7.35
C ALA A 47 -0.38 2.74 -7.48
N GLN A 48 -0.09 1.75 -6.64
CA GLN A 48 -0.85 0.50 -6.60
C GLN A 48 -2.31 0.73 -6.18
N LEU A 49 -2.54 1.57 -5.16
CA LEU A 49 -3.88 1.91 -4.71
C LEU A 49 -4.65 2.68 -5.79
N GLU A 50 -4.03 3.66 -6.46
CA GLU A 50 -4.66 4.42 -7.55
C GLU A 50 -5.00 3.52 -8.75
N GLY A 51 -4.11 2.61 -9.14
CA GLY A 51 -4.35 1.66 -10.23
C GLY A 51 -5.44 0.64 -9.92
N SER A 52 -5.50 0.13 -8.69
CA SER A 52 -6.52 -0.83 -8.27
C SER A 52 -7.81 -0.16 -7.77
N ALA A 53 -7.86 1.16 -7.58
CA ALA A 53 -9.05 1.85 -7.08
C ALA A 53 -10.24 1.69 -8.01
N ALA A 54 -10.02 1.73 -9.33
CA ALA A 54 -11.07 1.52 -10.32
C ALA A 54 -11.67 0.10 -10.23
N ASP A 55 -10.83 -0.91 -9.97
CA ASP A 55 -11.26 -2.30 -9.84
C ASP A 55 -12.19 -2.52 -8.63
N VAL A 56 -12.05 -1.71 -7.57
CA VAL A 56 -12.93 -1.78 -6.38
C VAL A 56 -14.36 -1.35 -6.71
N PHE A 57 -14.55 -0.44 -7.66
CA PHE A 57 -15.87 0.06 -8.09
C PHE A 57 -16.43 -0.66 -9.33
N GLY A 58 -15.66 -1.55 -9.96
CA GLY A 58 -16.11 -2.39 -11.06
C GLY A 58 -17.00 -3.56 -10.59
N PRO A 59 -17.82 -4.14 -11.49
CA PRO A 59 -18.61 -5.33 -11.18
C PRO A 59 -17.68 -6.55 -10.98
N GLY A 60 -17.22 -6.73 -9.75
CA GLY A 60 -16.23 -7.76 -9.38
C GLY A 60 -15.44 -7.49 -8.08
N GLY A 61 -15.69 -6.36 -7.39
CA GLY A 61 -14.98 -5.94 -6.16
C GLY A 61 -15.12 -6.84 -4.92
N GLY A 62 -15.65 -8.04 -5.04
CA GLY A 62 -15.66 -9.04 -3.98
C GLY A 62 -14.63 -10.11 -4.29
N SER A 63 -13.56 -10.15 -3.49
CA SER A 63 -12.72 -11.33 -3.22
C SER A 63 -12.99 -12.53 -4.14
N ARG A 64 -12.06 -12.83 -5.07
CA ARG A 64 -11.81 -14.25 -5.38
C ARG A 64 -11.32 -14.88 -4.08
N ILE A 65 -12.27 -15.28 -3.24
CA ILE A 65 -12.03 -16.22 -2.14
C ILE A 65 -11.50 -17.44 -2.87
N ALA A 66 -10.18 -17.60 -2.88
CA ALA A 66 -9.56 -18.82 -3.35
C ALA A 66 -10.00 -19.90 -2.36
N GLU A 67 -11.01 -20.68 -2.74
CA GLU A 67 -11.30 -21.95 -2.10
C GLU A 67 -10.05 -22.83 -2.20
N PRO A 68 -9.52 -23.35 -1.08
CA PRO A 68 -8.57 -24.44 -1.13
C PRO A 68 -9.35 -25.70 -1.49
N THR A 69 -9.07 -26.28 -2.65
CA THR A 69 -9.48 -27.65 -2.99
C THR A 69 -8.46 -28.63 -2.43
#